data_AF-A0ABD6U6B3-F1
#
_entry.id   AF-A0ABD6U6B3-F1
#
_cell.length_a   1.000
_cell.length_b   1.000
_cell.length_c   1.000
_cell.angle_alpha   90.00
_cell.angle_beta   90.00
_cell.angle_gamma   90.00
#
_symmetry.space_group_name_H-M   'P 1'
#
loop_
_entity.id
_entity.type
_entity.pdbx_description
1 polymer ?
#
loop_
_entity_poly.entity_id
_entity_poly.type
_entity_poly.pdbx_seq_one_letter_code
_entity_poly.pdbx_strand_id
1 'polypeptide(L)'
;MADLPQTLAQLVGAVMNSTAANPVPRQTLSDALDALDQLNTDPAAAECLREQIAQAKNTGQVHINYMPIYLLQVCLPADAKGGAGND
;
A
#
# COMPACT_ATOMS: atom_id res chain seq x y z
N MET A 1 0.16 -13.19 -3.48
CA MET A 1 -0.18 -11.75 -3.53
C MET A 1 0.80 -11.03 -2.63
N ALA A 2 1.40 -9.95 -3.11
CA ALA A 2 2.28 -9.13 -2.27
C ALA A 2 1.41 -8.39 -1.24
N ASP A 3 1.78 -8.48 0.04
CA ASP A 3 1.12 -7.73 1.11
C ASP A 3 1.59 -6.28 1.06
N LEU A 4 0.81 -5.39 0.43
CA LEU A 4 1.19 -3.99 0.26
C LEU A 4 1.61 -3.31 1.57
N PRO A 5 0.87 -3.44 2.71
CA PRO A 5 1.30 -2.84 3.97
C PRO A 5 2.71 -3.26 4.39
N GLN A 6 3.01 -4.56 4.35
CA GLN A 6 4.32 -5.08 4.70
C GLN A 6 5.40 -4.61 3.72
N THR A 7 5.14 -4.65 2.42
CA THR A 7 6.12 -4.23 1.40
C THR A 7 6.48 -2.76 1.54
N LEU A 8 5.49 -1.90 1.80
CA LEU A 8 5.73 -0.47 2.04
C LEU A 8 6.52 -0.25 3.33
N ALA A 9 6.23 -0.98 4.41
CA ALA A 9 7.03 -0.91 5.64
C ALA A 9 8.49 -1.32 5.41
N GLN A 10 8.72 -2.38 4.63
CA GLN A 10 10.06 -2.82 4.26
C GLN A 10 10.80 -1.77 3.43
N LEU A 11 10.13 -1.12 2.47
CA LEU A 11 10.70 -0.03 1.70
C LEU A 11 11.09 1.15 2.60
N VAL A 12 10.17 1.60 3.47
CA VAL A 12 10.44 2.71 4.41
C VAL A 12 11.63 2.35 5.30
N GLY A 13 11.67 1.14 5.85
CA GLY A 13 12.78 0.66 6.65
C GLY A 13 14.10 0.64 5.87
N ALA A 14 14.09 0.17 4.63
CA ALA A 14 15.28 0.15 3.78
C ALA A 14 15.78 1.57 3.46
N VAL A 15 14.87 2.51 3.17
CA VAL A 15 15.20 3.93 2.92
C VAL A 15 15.80 4.58 4.16
N MET A 16 15.18 4.40 5.33
CA MET A 16 15.65 4.97 6.59
C MET A 16 17.04 4.49 6.99
N ASN A 17 17.41 3.26 6.63
CA ASN A 17 18.72 2.67 6.90
C ASN A 17 19.71 2.81 5.73
N SER A 18 19.31 3.49 4.65
CA SER A 18 20.16 3.63 3.48
C SER A 18 21.24 4.68 3.69
N THR A 19 22.41 4.41 3.14
CA THR A 19 23.54 5.34 3.10
C THR A 19 24.21 5.26 1.73
N ALA A 20 25.16 6.15 1.44
CA ALA A 20 25.94 6.05 0.21
C ALA A 20 26.70 4.72 0.07
N ALA A 21 27.11 4.11 1.20
CA ALA A 21 27.81 2.82 1.22
C ALA A 21 26.86 1.62 1.21
N ASN A 22 25.60 1.81 1.62
CA ASN A 22 24.58 0.77 1.66
C ASN A 22 23.27 1.34 1.08
N PRO A 23 23.16 1.39 -0.26
CA PRO A 23 21.97 1.92 -0.91
C PRO A 23 20.77 0.98 -0.70
N VAL A 24 19.56 1.51 -0.91
CA VAL A 24 18.34 0.70 -0.91
C VAL A 24 18.47 -0.42 -1.95
N PRO A 25 18.18 -1.68 -1.58
CA PRO A 25 18.20 -2.79 -2.53
C PRO A 25 17.21 -2.56 -3.68
N ARG A 26 17.65 -2.80 -4.92
CA ARG A 26 16.76 -2.67 -6.09
C ARG A 26 15.53 -3.56 -5.99
N GLN A 27 15.68 -4.75 -5.43
CA GLN A 27 14.55 -5.67 -5.24
C GLN A 27 13.46 -5.06 -4.38
N THR A 28 13.82 -4.39 -3.27
CA THR A 28 12.84 -3.72 -2.40
C THR A 28 12.07 -2.61 -3.12
N LEU A 29 12.72 -1.90 -4.06
CA LEU A 29 12.05 -0.91 -4.89
C LEU A 29 11.11 -1.57 -5.90
N SER A 30 11.55 -2.65 -6.55
CA SER A 30 10.73 -3.43 -7.49
C SER A 30 9.50 -4.03 -6.81
N ASP A 31 9.66 -4.66 -5.65
CA ASP A 31 8.56 -5.27 -4.91
C ASP A 31 7.51 -4.23 -4.51
N ALA A 32 7.95 -3.03 -4.09
CA ALA A 32 7.05 -1.94 -3.74
C ALA A 32 6.30 -1.38 -4.95
N LEU A 33 6.97 -1.24 -6.09
CA LEU A 33 6.33 -0.85 -7.34
C LEU A 33 5.32 -1.89 -7.81
N ASP A 34 5.67 -3.17 -7.78
CA ASP A 34 4.78 -4.27 -8.19
C ASP A 34 3.54 -4.33 -7.28
N ALA A 35 3.70 -4.14 -5.97
CA ALA A 35 2.57 -4.12 -5.04
C ALA A 35 1.65 -2.91 -5.27
N LEU A 36 2.20 -1.74 -5.60
CA LEU A 36 1.42 -0.54 -5.95
C LEU A 36 0.75 -0.67 -7.31
N ASP A 37 1.41 -1.27 -8.31
CA ASP A 37 0.83 -1.55 -9.61
C ASP A 37 -0.32 -2.55 -9.49
N GLN A 38 -0.13 -3.63 -8.72
CA GLN A 38 -1.18 -4.58 -8.42
C GLN A 38 -2.38 -3.90 -7.75
N LEU A 39 -2.17 -2.98 -6.82
CA LEU A 39 -3.26 -2.22 -6.18
C LEU A 39 -4.09 -1.39 -7.19
N ASN A 40 -3.45 -0.89 -8.25
CA ASN A 40 -4.11 -0.07 -9.28
C ASN A 40 -4.79 -0.91 -10.37
N THR A 41 -4.26 -2.10 -10.67
CA THR A 41 -4.71 -2.93 -11.79
C THR A 41 -5.64 -4.06 -11.37
N ASP A 42 -5.57 -4.51 -10.12
CA ASP A 42 -6.37 -5.60 -9.57
C ASP A 42 -7.40 -5.07 -8.55
N PRO A 43 -8.70 -5.00 -8.90
CA PRO A 43 -9.75 -4.57 -7.99
C PRO A 43 -9.80 -5.41 -6.71
N ALA A 44 -9.49 -6.71 -6.76
CA ALA A 44 -9.51 -7.59 -5.59
C ALA A 44 -8.41 -7.22 -4.59
N ALA A 45 -7.24 -6.75 -5.07
CA ALA A 45 -6.19 -6.23 -4.21
C ALA A 45 -6.63 -4.95 -3.47
N ALA A 46 -7.33 -4.05 -4.17
CA ALA A 46 -7.88 -2.83 -3.56
C ALA A 46 -8.99 -3.13 -2.55
N GLU A 47 -9.90 -4.07 -2.85
CA GLU A 47 -10.93 -4.53 -1.91
C GLU A 47 -10.33 -5.19 -0.67
N CYS A 48 -9.35 -6.07 -0.85
CA CYS A 48 -8.63 -6.70 0.25
C CYS A 48 -7.97 -5.66 1.18
N LEU A 49 -7.32 -4.63 0.61
CA LEU A 49 -6.73 -3.56 1.42
C LEU A 49 -7.81 -2.73 2.15
N ARG A 50 -8.95 -2.45 1.50
CA ARG A 50 -10.09 -1.76 2.15
C ARG A 50 -10.62 -2.55 3.35
N GLU A 51 -10.77 -3.87 3.21
CA GLU A 51 -11.22 -4.76 4.28
C GLU A 51 -10.25 -4.77 5.45
N GLN A 52 -8.94 -4.91 5.19
CA GLN A 52 -7.91 -4.85 6.21
C GLN A 52 -7.92 -3.51 6.97
N ILE A 53 -8.06 -2.40 6.25
CA ILE A 53 -8.20 -1.06 6.85
C ILE A 53 -9.45 -0.96 7.72
N ALA A 54 -10.59 -1.46 7.25
CA ALA A 54 -11.84 -1.45 8.02
C ALA A 54 -11.72 -2.28 9.30
N GLN A 55 -11.12 -3.47 9.21
CA GLN A 55 -10.88 -4.34 10.36
C GLN A 55 -9.93 -3.69 11.38
N ALA A 56 -8.83 -3.09 10.92
CA ALA A 56 -7.87 -2.40 11.78
C ALA A 56 -8.53 -1.21 12.50
N LYS A 57 -9.36 -0.43 11.80
CA LYS A 57 -10.13 0.67 12.41
C LYS A 57 -11.15 0.18 13.45
N ASN A 58 -11.88 -0.89 13.14
CA ASN A 58 -12.87 -1.48 14.06
C ASN A 58 -12.22 -2.02 15.34
N THR A 59 -10.95 -2.42 15.27
CA THR A 59 -10.17 -2.90 16.42
C THR A 59 -9.36 -1.80 17.11
N GLY A 60 -9.48 -0.54 16.69
CA GLY A 60 -8.77 0.60 17.27
C GLY A 60 -7.27 0.64 16.94
N GLN A 61 -6.82 -0.14 15.97
CA GLN A 61 -5.44 -0.08 15.48
C GLN A 61 -5.21 1.22 14.71
N VAL A 62 -3.97 1.71 14.75
CA VAL A 62 -3.54 2.90 14.01
C VAL A 62 -2.61 2.55 12.83
N HIS A 63 -2.17 1.29 12.74
CA HIS A 63 -1.28 0.78 11.71
C HIS A 63 -1.60 -0.67 11.34
N ILE A 64 -1.21 -1.10 10.14
CA ILE A 64 -1.21 -2.50 9.67
C ILE A 64 0.22 -2.80 9.20
N ASN A 65 0.84 -3.88 9.69
CA ASN A 65 2.21 -4.25 9.35
C ASN A 65 3.20 -3.08 9.44
N TYR A 66 3.15 -2.32 10.55
CA TYR A 66 3.96 -1.12 10.80
C TYR A 66 3.70 0.09 9.87
N MET A 67 2.74 -0.02 8.94
CA MET A 67 2.30 1.10 8.11
C MET A 67 1.09 1.82 8.73
N PRO A 68 1.16 3.13 8.97
CA PRO A 68 0.02 3.93 9.41
C PRO A 68 -1.20 3.75 8.48
N ILE A 69 -2.37 3.51 9.07
CA ILE A 69 -3.61 3.27 8.31
C ILE A 69 -3.89 4.44 7.36
N TYR A 70 -3.66 5.68 7.79
CA TYR A 70 -3.89 6.86 6.95
C TYR A 70 -3.05 6.85 5.66
N LEU A 71 -1.81 6.34 5.72
CA LEU A 71 -0.97 6.20 4.53
C LEU A 71 -1.49 5.10 3.59
N LEU A 72 -1.98 3.99 4.15
CA LEU A 72 -2.59 2.93 3.35
C LEU A 72 -3.88 3.39 2.67
N GLN A 73 -4.64 4.29 3.30
CA GLN A 73 -5.84 4.87 2.71
C GLN A 73 -5.55 5.76 1.50
N VAL A 74 -4.44 6.50 1.49
CA VAL A 74 -4.08 7.34 0.33
C VAL A 74 -3.55 6.52 -0.84
N CYS A 75 -3.11 5.28 -0.60
CA CYS A 75 -2.71 4.36 -1.67
C CYS A 75 -3.91 3.81 -2.44
N LEU A 76 -5.10 3.72 -1.81
CA LEU A 76 -6.27 3.16 -2.47
C LEU A 76 -6.63 3.98 -3.72
N PRO A 77 -6.91 3.32 -4.86
CA PRO A 77 -7.40 4.01 -6.03
C PRO A 77 -8.69 4.74 -5.69
N ALA A 78 -8.85 5.96 -6.20
CA ALA A 78 -10.09 6.71 -6.04
C ALA A 78 -11.25 5.81 -6.48
N ASP A 79 -12.25 5.65 -5.60
CA ASP A 79 -13.46 4.91 -5.93
C ASP A 79 -13.97 5.42 -7.29
N ALA A 80 -14.08 4.51 -8.26
CA ALA A 80 -14.61 4.82 -9.58
C ALA A 80 -16.12 5.10 -9.49
N LYS A 81 -16.52 6.13 -8.76
CA LYS A 81 -17.84 6.75 -8.83
C LYS A 81 -17.71 8.03 -9.64
N GLY A 82 -17.79 7.88 -10.95
CA GLY A 82 -17.78 9.01 -11.88
C GLY A 82 -17.87 8.63 -13.36
N GLY A 83 -18.50 7.49 -13.68
CA GLY A 83 -18.73 7.03 -15.05
C GLY A 83 -20.21 6.90 -15.40
N ALA A 84 -21.09 7.69 -14.78
CA ALA A 84 -22.40 7.97 -15.36
C ALA A 84 -22.23 9.21 -16.23
N GLY A 85 -21.73 9.00 -17.44
CA GLY A 85 -21.85 9.97 -18.52
C GLY A 85 -23.34 10.10 -18.82
N ASN A 86 -23.92 11.22 -18.39
CA ASN A 86 -25.20 11.69 -18.85
C ASN A 86 -24.92 12.67 -19.98
N ASP A 87 -24.88 12.17 -21.21
CA ASP A 87 -25.26 12.90 -22.43
C ASP A 87 -25.85 11.90 -23.43
#